data_AF-X0S1G9-F1
#
_entry.id   AF-X0S1G9-F1
#
_cell.length_a   1.000
_cell.length_b   1.000
_cell.length_c   1.000
_cell.angle_alpha   90.00
_cell.angle_beta   90.00
_cell.angle_gamma   90.00
#
_symmetry.space_group_name_H-M   'P 1'
#
loop_
_entity.id
_entity.type
_entity.pdbx_description
1 polymer ?
#
loop_
_entity_poly.entity_id
_entity_poly.type
_entity_poly.pdbx_seq_one_letter_code
_entity_poly.pdbx_strand_id
1 'polypeptide(L)' 'MELSFKKGGRKKNMAKIVVDEERCKGCELCIPACSKHIMVMSEKFNEKGYYPAKQIKPEECTGCAFCAMVCPDIAIEVYK' A
#
# COMPACT_ATOMS: atom_id res chain seq x y z
N MET A 1 23.35 29.24 -19.90
CA MET A 1 23.18 28.85 -18.49
C MET A 1 22.46 27.51 -18.49
N GLU A 2 23.20 26.44 -18.80
CA GLU A 2 22.65 25.09 -18.92
C GLU A 2 22.58 24.45 -17.53
N LEU A 3 21.38 24.40 -16.95
CA LEU A 3 21.13 23.58 -15.77
C LEU A 3 20.75 22.17 -16.21
N SER A 4 21.78 21.35 -16.45
CA SER A 4 21.63 19.90 -16.58
C SER A 4 21.14 19.30 -15.26
N PHE A 5 19.82 19.11 -15.12
CA PHE A 5 19.22 18.26 -14.08
C PHE A 5 19.54 16.80 -14.39
N LYS A 6 20.64 16.28 -13.81
CA LYS A 6 20.94 14.84 -13.80
C LYS A 6 19.79 14.11 -13.07
N LYS A 7 18.89 13.46 -13.81
CA LYS A 7 17.91 12.52 -13.25
C LYS A 7 18.67 11.31 -12.69
N GLY A 8 18.94 11.34 -11.39
CA GLY A 8 19.49 10.20 -10.65
C GLY A 8 18.55 9.01 -10.77
N GLY A 9 19.09 7.87 -11.23
CA GLY A 9 18.33 6.63 -11.36
C GLY A 9 17.76 6.20 -10.00
N ARG A 10 16.43 6.12 -9.89
CA ARG A 10 15.75 5.57 -8.72
C ARG A 10 16.08 4.08 -8.63
N LYS A 11 16.73 3.66 -7.53
CA LYS A 11 16.78 2.24 -7.15
C LYS A 11 15.35 1.71 -7.10
N LYS A 12 15.11 0.58 -7.75
CA LYS A 12 13.83 -0.14 -7.73
C LYS A 12 13.58 -0.63 -6.30
N ASN A 13 12.52 -0.14 -5.65
CA ASN A 13 12.13 -0.64 -4.34
C ASN A 13 11.56 -2.06 -4.52
N MET A 14 12.11 -3.02 -3.77
CA MET A 14 11.59 -4.40 -3.69
C MET A 14 10.50 -4.55 -2.62
N ALA A 15 10.14 -3.44 -1.98
CA ALA A 15 9.11 -3.43 -0.97
C ALA A 15 7.75 -3.80 -1.58
N LYS A 16 7.05 -4.71 -0.92
CA LYS A 16 5.70 -5.15 -1.30
C LYS A 16 4.83 -5.24 -0.06
N ILE A 17 3.52 -5.14 -0.25
CA ILE A 17 2.55 -5.46 0.80
C ILE A 17 1.67 -6.61 0.33
N VAL A 18 1.15 -7.38 1.27
CA VAL A 18 0.13 -8.40 1.04
C VAL A 18 -1.04 -8.09 1.95
N VAL A 19 -2.25 -8.03 1.39
CA VAL A 19 -3.48 -7.86 2.16
C VAL A 19 -4.16 -9.21 2.23
N ASP A 20 -4.40 -9.68 3.45
CA ASP A 20 -5.29 -10.82 3.70
C ASP A 20 -6.73 -10.34 3.51
N GLU A 21 -7.31 -10.69 2.36
CA GLU A 21 -8.67 -10.26 2.00
C GLU A 21 -9.71 -10.79 3.00
N GLU A 22 -9.51 -11.95 3.60
CA GLU A 22 -10.46 -12.55 4.55
C GLU A 22 -10.41 -11.90 5.93
N ARG A 23 -9.29 -11.27 6.28
CA ARG A 23 -9.17 -10.49 7.52
C ARG A 23 -9.51 -9.02 7.34
N CYS A 24 -9.33 -8.48 6.13
CA CYS A 24 -9.60 -7.08 5.86
C CYS A 24 -11.10 -6.77 5.91
N LYS A 25 -11.51 -5.84 6.78
CA LYS A 25 -12.91 -5.40 6.95
C LYS A 25 -13.27 -4.12 6.20
N GLY A 26 -12.38 -3.64 5.33
CA GLY A 26 -12.65 -2.45 4.51
C GLY A 26 -12.82 -1.14 5.29
N CYS A 27 -12.16 -0.97 6.44
CA CYS A 27 -12.30 0.21 7.31
C CYS A 27 -11.57 1.48 6.79
N GLU A 28 -10.88 1.38 5.66
CA GLU A 28 -10.21 2.49 4.96
C GLU A 28 -9.07 3.21 5.71
N LEU A 29 -8.78 2.86 6.97
CA LEU A 29 -7.73 3.51 7.79
C LEU A 29 -6.34 3.49 7.14
N CYS A 30 -6.03 2.45 6.35
CA CYS A 30 -4.77 2.33 5.64
C CYS A 30 -4.58 3.36 4.51
N ILE A 31 -5.67 3.95 3.99
CA ILE A 31 -5.63 4.94 2.90
C ILE A 31 -4.95 6.24 3.34
N PRO A 32 -5.45 6.97 4.35
CA PRO A 32 -4.80 8.21 4.81
C PRO A 32 -3.44 7.95 5.47
N ALA A 33 -3.21 6.75 6.02
CA ALA A 33 -1.92 6.38 6.60
C ALA A 33 -0.81 6.21 5.56
N CYS A 34 -1.17 5.96 4.30
CA CYS A 34 -0.19 5.77 3.23
C CYS A 34 0.27 7.12 2.67
N SER A 35 1.48 7.57 3.04
CA SER A 35 2.09 8.81 2.53
C SER A 35 2.42 8.79 1.02
N LYS A 36 2.31 7.63 0.37
CA LYS A 36 2.42 7.47 -1.09
C LYS A 36 1.08 7.42 -1.79
N HIS A 37 -0.03 7.40 -1.05
CA HIS A 37 -1.39 7.33 -1.59
C HIS A 37 -1.58 6.15 -2.54
N ILE A 38 -0.97 5.01 -2.18
CA ILE A 38 -1.01 3.76 -2.97
C ILE A 38 -1.93 2.69 -2.38
N MET A 39 -2.64 2.99 -1.30
CA MET A 39 -3.68 2.14 -0.74
C MET A 39 -5.04 2.60 -1.27
N VAL A 40 -5.83 1.67 -1.79
CA VAL A 40 -7.21 1.92 -2.25
C VAL A 40 -8.09 0.74 -1.84
N MET A 41 -9.41 0.87 -1.99
CA MET A 41 -10.33 -0.25 -1.80
C MET A 41 -10.49 -1.07 -3.09
N SER A 42 -10.64 -2.38 -2.94
CA SER A 42 -11.01 -3.27 -4.04
C SER A 42 -12.38 -2.89 -4.61
N GLU A 43 -12.61 -3.19 -5.88
CA GLU A 43 -13.93 -3.08 -6.51
C GLU A 43 -14.75 -4.37 -6.34
N LYS A 44 -14.13 -5.43 -5.82
CA LYS A 44 -14.73 -6.73 -5.57
C LYS A 44 -14.91 -6.97 -4.08
N PHE A 45 -15.95 -7.70 -3.74
CA PHE A 45 -16.18 -8.20 -2.38
C PHE A 45 -15.37 -9.46 -2.11
N ASN A 46 -14.92 -9.63 -0.87
CA ASN A 46 -14.48 -10.93 -0.33
C ASN A 46 -15.70 -11.80 0.08
N GLU A 47 -15.46 -12.99 0.62
CA GLU A 47 -16.55 -13.92 1.03
C GLU A 47 -17.45 -13.35 2.14
N LYS A 48 -16.96 -12.35 2.88
CA LYS A 48 -17.66 -11.69 3.99
C LYS A 48 -18.39 -10.42 3.59
N GLY A 49 -18.36 -10.06 2.30
CA GLY A 49 -19.05 -8.86 1.79
C GLY A 49 -18.34 -7.54 2.06
N TYR A 50 -17.05 -7.56 2.41
CA TYR A 50 -16.23 -6.34 2.50
C TYR A 50 -15.52 -6.08 1.19
N TYR A 51 -15.26 -4.81 0.89
CA TYR A 51 -14.23 -4.43 -0.08
C TYR A 51 -12.89 -4.46 0.66
N PRO A 52 -12.00 -5.44 0.42
CA PRO A 52 -10.68 -5.44 1.05
C PRO A 52 -9.79 -4.33 0.46
N ALA A 53 -8.81 -3.88 1.22
CA ALA A 53 -7.81 -2.94 0.74
C ALA A 53 -6.91 -3.60 -0.32
N LYS A 54 -6.47 -2.84 -1.33
CA LYS A 54 -5.50 -3.27 -2.34
C LYS A 54 -4.40 -2.22 -2.53
N GLN A 55 -3.21 -2.70 -2.89
CA GLN A 55 -2.11 -1.85 -3.30
C GLN A 55 -2.23 -1.51 -4.79
N ILE A 56 -2.06 -0.24 -5.14
CA ILE A 56 -1.78 0.20 -6.51
C ILE A 56 -0.30 0.62 -6.60
N LYS A 57 0.28 0.65 -7.80
CA LYS A 57 1.64 1.16 -8.03
C LYS A 57 2.68 0.60 -7.03
N PRO A 58 2.82 -0.74 -6.90
CA PRO A 58 3.71 -1.36 -5.92
C PRO A 58 5.16 -0.85 -6.01
N GLU A 59 5.61 -0.41 -7.19
CA GLU A 59 6.91 0.21 -7.43
C GLU A 59 7.17 1.51 -6.65
N GLU A 60 6.11 2.20 -6.19
CA GLU A 60 6.21 3.41 -5.36
C GLU A 60 6.25 3.09 -3.85
N CYS A 61 5.99 1.83 -3.46
CA CYS A 61 6.01 1.41 -2.07
C CYS A 61 7.39 1.58 -1.45
N THR A 62 7.44 2.13 -0.23
CA THR A 62 8.69 2.31 0.53
C THR A 62 8.91 1.27 1.62
N GLY A 63 7.91 0.41 1.87
CA GLY A 63 7.94 -0.57 2.97
C GLY A 63 7.94 0.09 4.35
N CYS A 64 7.33 1.27 4.52
CA CYS A 64 7.30 2.00 5.80
C CYS A 64 6.36 1.41 6.86
N ALA A 65 5.51 0.46 6.47
CA ALA A 65 4.58 -0.26 7.34
C ALA A 65 3.48 0.56 8.05
N PHE A 66 3.29 1.85 7.76
CA PHE A 66 2.19 2.63 8.36
C PHE A 66 0.80 2.04 8.09
N CYS A 67 0.56 1.48 6.90
CA CYS A 67 -0.70 0.80 6.58
C CYS A 67 -0.94 -0.42 7.48
N ALA A 68 0.10 -1.19 7.79
CA ALA A 68 0.00 -2.34 8.69
C ALA A 68 -0.18 -1.92 10.15
N MET A 69 0.56 -0.90 10.61
CA MET A 69 0.47 -0.41 11.99
C MET A 69 -0.90 0.18 12.35
N VAL A 70 -1.58 0.82 11.39
CA VAL A 70 -2.93 1.37 11.61
C VAL A 70 -4.03 0.31 11.46
N CYS A 71 -3.73 -0.86 10.91
CA CYS A 71 -4.73 -1.88 10.64
C CYS A 71 -5.19 -2.55 11.95
N PRO A 72 -6.46 -2.39 12.37
CA PRO A 72 -6.94 -2.95 13.64
C PRO A 72 -7.07 -4.48 13.58
N ASP A 73 -7.21 -5.05 12.38
CA ASP A 73 -7.43 -6.47 12.16
C ASP A 73 -6.14 -7.26 11.81
N ILE A 74 -5.00 -6.55 11.73
CA ILE A 74 -3.69 -7.11 11.34
C ILE A 74 -3.82 -7.87 10.00
N ALA A 75 -4.47 -7.23 9.02
CA ALA A 75 -4.76 -7.81 7.71
C ALA A 75 -3.70 -7.45 6.65
N ILE A 76 -2.64 -6.72 7.00
CA ILE A 76 -1.63 -6.22 6.05
C ILE A 76 -0.24 -6.65 6.49
N GLU A 77 0.44 -7.40 5.63
CA GLU A 77 1.85 -7.77 5.78
C GLU A 77 2.72 -6.90 4.89
N VAL A 78 3.92 -6.56 5.36
CA VAL A 78 4.85 -5.66 4.67
C VAL A 78 6.21 -6.34 4.57
N TYR A 79 6.73 -6.40 3.35
CA TYR A 79 8.03 -7.00 3.01
C TYR A 79 8.92 -5.91 2.42
N LYS A 80 10.21 -5.93 2.74
CA LYS A 80 11.18 -4.93 2.31
C LYS A 80 12.48 -5.56 1.86
#